data_AF-A0A258SVB5-F1
#
_entry.id   AF-A0A258SVB5-F1
#
_cell.length_a   1.000
_cell.length_b   1.000
_cell.length_c   1.000
_cell.angle_alpha   90.00
_cell.angle_beta   90.00
_cell.angle_gamma   90.00
#
_symmetry.space_group_name_H-M   'P 1'
#
loop_
_entity.id
_entity.type
_entity.pdbx_description
1 polymer ?
#
loop_
_entity_poly.entity_id
_entity_poly.type
_entity_poly.pdbx_seq_one_letter_code
_entity_poly.pdbx_strand_id
1 'polypeptide(L)' 'MILFAGLGNPGPKYVGNRHNIGFMAVEALARR' A
#
# COMPACT_ATOMS: atom_id res chain seq x y z
N MET A 1 7.46 -20.03 -2.31
CA MET A 1 7.08 -18.93 -1.39
C MET A 1 6.86 -17.69 -2.23
N ILE A 2 5.77 -16.95 -2.04
CA ILE A 2 5.49 -15.69 -2.77
C ILE A 2 5.45 -14.56 -1.73
N LEU A 3 6.13 -13.44 -2.02
CA LEU A 3 6.12 -12.25 -1.19
C LEU A 3 5.44 -11.11 -1.96
N PHE A 4 4.44 -10.49 -1.34
CA PHE A 4 3.83 -9.26 -1.85
C PHE A 4 4.35 -8.08 -1.01
N ALA A 5 4.84 -7.04 -1.69
CA ALA A 5 5.30 -5.82 -1.07
C ALA A 5 4.64 -4.61 -1.73
N GLY A 6 4.15 -3.68 -0.91
CA GLY A 6 3.56 -2.42 -1.37
C GLY A 6 4.51 -1.29 -1.11
N LEU A 7 4.87 -0.51 -2.14
CA LEU A 7 5.67 0.70 -1.98
C LEU A 7 4.78 1.92 -1.67
N GLY A 8 5.32 2.86 -0.89
CA GLY A 8 4.63 4.08 -0.48
C GLY A 8 5.42 4.89 0.54
N ASN A 9 4.90 6.07 0.88
CA ASN A 9 5.46 6.95 1.90
C ASN A 9 4.66 6.85 3.23
N PRO A 10 5.32 6.79 4.40
CA PRO A 10 4.65 6.67 5.69
C PRO A 10 4.16 8.02 6.23
N GLY A 11 3.02 7.98 6.95
CA GLY A 11 2.45 9.13 7.67
C GLY A 11 1.16 9.67 7.05
N PRO A 12 0.32 10.37 7.84
CA PRO A 12 -1.03 10.78 7.45
C PRO A 12 -1.06 11.74 6.25
N LYS A 13 -0.01 12.51 6.04
CA LYS A 13 0.12 13.43 4.89
C LYS A 13 0.18 12.76 3.52
N TYR A 14 0.46 11.45 3.46
CA TYR A 14 0.58 10.72 2.20
C TYR A 14 -0.63 9.82 1.89
N VAL A 15 -1.65 9.85 2.75
CA VAL A 15 -2.89 9.10 2.52
C VAL A 15 -3.54 9.57 1.22
N GLY A 16 -3.89 8.62 0.34
CA GLY A 16 -4.53 8.89 -0.95
C GLY A 16 -3.58 9.36 -2.06
N ASN A 17 -2.27 9.52 -1.80
CA ASN A 17 -1.33 9.85 -2.87
C ASN A 17 -1.14 8.68 -3.83
N ARG A 18 -1.00 8.98 -5.14
CA ARG A 18 -0.75 7.97 -6.18
C ARG A 18 0.52 7.14 -5.93
N HIS A 19 1.53 7.74 -5.30
CA HIS A 19 2.76 7.06 -4.89
C HIS A 19 2.51 5.95 -3.84
N ASN A 20 1.38 5.98 -3.13
CA ASN A 20 1.01 5.00 -2.10
C ASN A 20 0.06 3.92 -2.64
N ILE A 21 -0.10 3.79 -3.96
CA ILE A 21 -0.95 2.75 -4.56
C ILE A 21 -0.50 1.34 -4.16
N GLY A 22 0.80 1.12 -3.95
CA GLY A 22 1.33 -0.14 -3.46
C GLY A 22 0.81 -0.49 -2.06
N PHE A 23 0.84 0.47 -1.12
CA PHE A 23 0.26 0.29 0.21
C PHE A 23 -1.24 -0.03 0.12
N MET A 24 -2.00 0.74 -0.65
CA MET A 24 -3.44 0.56 -0.83
C MET A 24 -3.79 -0.81 -1.44
N ALA A 25 -2.99 -1.29 -2.39
CA ALA A 25 -3.18 -2.58 -3.05
C ALA A 25 -2.95 -3.75 -2.08
N VAL A 26 -1.85 -3.74 -1.33
CA VAL A 26 -1.56 -4.80 -0.35
C VAL A 26 -2.59 -4.82 0.76
N GLU A 27 -3.04 -3.65 1.23
CA GLU A 27 -4.09 -3.55 2.23
C GLU A 27 -5.45 -4.07 1.72
N ALA A 28 -5.80 -3.79 0.47
CA ALA A 28 -7.00 -4.33 -0.15
C ALA A 28 -6.93 -5.85 -0.35
N LEU A 29 -5.75 -6.38 -0.68
CA LEU A 29 -5.53 -7.82 -0.78
C LEU A 29 -5.63 -8.52 0.58
N ALA A 30 -5.09 -7.93 1.64
CA ALA A 30 -5.16 -8.47 2.99
C ALA A 30 -6.57 -8.46 3.60
N ARG A 31 -7.47 -7.60 3.09
CA ARG A 31 -8.88 -7.54 3.48
C ARG A 31 -9.78 -8.58 2.78
N ARG A 32 -9.26 -9.26 1.76
CA ARG A 32 -9.98 -10.33 1.03
C ARG A 32 -9.63 -11.68 1.62
#